data_AF-A0AAU3UGQ6-F1
#
_entry.id   AF-A0AAU3UGQ6-F1
#
_cell.length_a   1.000
_cell.length_b   1.000
_cell.length_c   1.000
_cell.angle_alpha   90.00
_cell.angle_beta   90.00
_cell.angle_gamma   90.00
#
_symmetry.space_group_name_H-M   'P 1'
#
loop_
_entity.id
_entity.type
_entity.pdbx_description
1 polymer ?
#
loop_
_entity_poly.entity_id
_entity_poly.type
_entity_poly.pdbx_seq_one_letter_code
_entity_poly.pdbx_strand_id
1 'polypeptide(L)' 'MTSENENKSPDPQGHWAGVPYDWRRPTWQRVKARWWNPDEPRFLTPKSFGWGYDFNLYRLVHPGAKPEKPSEQQ' A
#
# COMPACT_ATOMS: atom_id res chain seq x y z
N MET A 1 14.96 -12.76 11.91
CA MET A 1 14.36 -11.42 12.02
C MET A 1 13.87 -11.03 10.63
N THR A 2 12.90 -11.79 10.11
CA THR A 2 11.45 -11.50 10.03
C THR A 2 11.11 -10.55 8.87
N SER A 3 10.97 -11.17 7.70
CA SER A 3 10.50 -10.62 6.42
C SER A 3 8.99 -10.32 6.39
N GLU A 4 8.32 -10.25 7.55
CA GLU A 4 6.85 -10.13 7.68
C GLU A 4 6.28 -8.75 7.31
N ASN A 5 7.13 -7.74 7.12
CA ASN A 5 6.70 -6.37 6.79
C ASN A 5 6.87 -5.99 5.32
N GLU A 6 7.38 -6.88 4.46
CA GLU A 6 7.68 -6.50 3.07
C GLU A 6 6.42 -6.34 2.20
N ASN A 7 5.35 -7.09 2.50
CA ASN A 7 4.12 -7.08 1.71
C ASN A 7 3.00 -6.14 2.22
N LYS A 8 3.12 -5.59 3.43
CA LYS A 8 2.10 -4.67 3.94
C LYS A 8 2.42 -3.25 3.51
N SER A 9 1.50 -2.57 2.81
CA SER A 9 1.71 -1.17 2.48
C SER A 9 1.88 -0.37 3.77
N PRO A 10 3.00 0.35 3.95
CA PRO A 10 3.28 1.06 5.19
C PRO A 10 2.24 2.16 5.41
N ASP A 11 1.89 2.41 6.66
CA ASP A 11 0.94 3.47 7.00
C ASP A 11 1.50 4.87 6.66
N PRO A 12 0.63 5.80 6.23
CA PRO A 12 1.02 7.15 5.88
C PRO A 12 1.57 7.91 7.11
N GLN A 13 2.32 8.97 6.86
CA GLN A 13 2.96 9.74 7.93
C GLN A 13 1.97 10.57 8.74
N GLY A 14 0.88 11.01 8.10
CA GLY A 14 -0.24 11.69 8.74
C GLY A 14 -1.36 11.97 7.74
N HIS A 15 -2.41 12.64 8.21
CA HIS A 15 -3.51 13.13 7.37
C HIS A 15 -3.65 14.64 7.55
N TRP A 16 -3.80 15.34 6.43
CA TRP A 16 -4.07 16.79 6.43
C TRP A 16 -5.40 17.02 5.72
N ALA A 17 -6.36 17.64 6.43
CA ALA A 17 -7.75 17.80 5.96
C ALA A 17 -8.42 16.48 5.51
N GLY A 18 -8.08 15.36 6.15
CA GLY A 18 -8.57 14.01 5.78
C GLY A 18 -7.80 13.33 4.65
N VAL A 19 -6.86 14.02 4.00
CA VAL A 19 -6.05 13.49 2.89
C VAL A 19 -4.71 13.01 3.44
N PRO A 20 -4.30 11.75 3.19
CA PRO A 20 -3.05 11.22 3.69
C PRO A 20 -1.85 11.88 3.00
N TYR A 21 -0.77 11.94 3.74
CA TYR A 21 0.45 12.57 3.30
C TYR A 21 1.69 11.82 3.76
N ASP A 22 2.70 11.79 2.89
CA ASP A 22 4.00 11.24 3.21
C ASP A 22 5.13 12.05 2.56
N TRP A 23 6.02 12.63 3.37
CA TRP A 23 7.23 13.32 2.90
C TRP A 23 8.48 12.45 2.96
N ARG A 24 8.37 11.19 3.40
CA ARG A 24 9.53 10.29 3.45
C ARG A 24 10.04 10.05 2.04
N ARG A 25 11.35 9.90 1.88
CA ARG A 25 11.92 9.59 0.57
C ARG A 25 11.27 8.31 0.01
N PRO A 26 10.66 8.35 -1.19
CA PRO A 26 10.06 7.18 -1.79
C PRO A 26 11.18 6.19 -2.10
N THR A 27 11.11 4.99 -1.54
CA THR A 27 11.99 3.89 -1.92
C THR A 27 11.36 3.13 -3.08
N TRP A 28 12.18 2.64 -4.01
CA TRP A 28 11.69 1.86 -5.15
C TRP A 28 10.88 0.63 -4.71
N GLN A 29 11.28 -0.03 -3.61
CA GLN A 29 10.49 -1.11 -3.00
C GLN A 29 9.09 -0.65 -2.58
N ARG A 30 8.95 0.51 -1.91
CA ARG A 30 7.65 1.03 -1.47
C ARG A 30 6.76 1.46 -2.64
N VAL A 31 7.34 2.07 -3.67
CA VAL A 31 6.59 2.46 -4.87
C VAL A 31 6.03 1.21 -5.53
N LYS A 32 6.85 0.18 -5.75
CA LYS A 32 6.41 -1.09 -6.31
C LYS A 32 5.33 -1.76 -5.46
N ALA A 33 5.51 -1.80 -4.14
CA ALA A 33 4.55 -2.37 -3.19
C ALA A 33 3.24 -1.55 -3.03
N ARG A 34 3.17 -0.30 -3.49
CA ARG A 34 1.91 0.47 -3.51
C ARG A 34 1.21 0.44 -4.87
N TRP A 35 1.98 0.39 -5.95
CA TRP A 35 1.44 0.32 -7.31
C TRP A 35 1.01 -1.09 -7.71
N TRP A 36 1.71 -2.11 -7.23
CA TRP A 36 1.49 -3.51 -7.60
C TRP A 36 1.55 -4.43 -6.38
N ASN A 37 0.45 -4.49 -5.63
CA ASN A 37 0.34 -5.34 -4.45
C ASN A 37 -0.95 -6.18 -4.46
N PRO A 38 -0.85 -7.51 -4.62
CA PRO A 38 -2.02 -8.39 -4.60
C PRO A 38 -2.68 -8.49 -3.21
N ASP A 39 -1.89 -8.35 -2.15
CA ASP A 39 -2.32 -8.55 -0.76
C ASP A 39 -3.02 -7.30 -0.20
N GLU A 40 -2.86 -6.15 -0.85
CA GLU A 40 -3.52 -4.91 -0.43
C GLU A 40 -5.00 -4.92 -0.85
N PRO A 41 -5.95 -4.90 0.11
CA PRO A 41 -7.38 -4.93 -0.20
C PRO A 41 -7.91 -3.55 -0.65
N ARG A 42 -7.18 -2.47 -0.40
CA ARG A 42 -7.59 -1.09 -0.72
C ARG A 42 -7.24 -0.74 -2.17
N PHE A 43 -8.23 -0.25 -2.94
CA PHE A 43 -8.00 0.32 -4.28
C PHE A 43 -7.26 1.66 -4.20
N LEU A 44 -7.63 2.49 -3.21
CA LEU A 44 -7.01 3.78 -2.91
C LEU A 44 -5.95 3.57 -1.84
N THR A 45 -4.69 3.72 -2.21
CA THR A 45 -3.56 3.65 -1.27
C THR A 45 -3.02 5.06 -1.02
N PRO A 46 -2.45 5.36 0.16
CA PRO A 46 -1.76 6.64 0.38
C PRO A 46 -0.56 6.81 -0.58
N LYS A 47 -0.29 8.01 -1.09
CA LYS A 47 0.89 8.21 -1.96
C LYS A 47 2.21 7.95 -1.23
N SER A 48 3.15 7.30 -1.93
CA SER A 48 4.52 7.03 -1.44
C SER A 48 5.32 8.30 -1.18
N PHE A 49 4.95 9.38 -1.86
CA PHE A 49 5.52 10.70 -1.65
C PHE A 49 4.52 11.80 -2.02
N GLY A 50 4.47 12.86 -1.22
CA GLY A 50 3.58 13.99 -1.38
C GLY A 50 2.15 13.72 -0.91
N TRP A 51 1.23 14.58 -1.31
CA TRP A 51 -0.13 14.66 -0.79
C TRP A 51 -1.17 14.03 -1.69
N GLY A 52 -2.03 13.16 -1.15
CA GLY A 52 -3.10 12.49 -1.90
C GLY A 52 -3.07 10.96 -1.85
N TYR A 53 -3.93 10.38 -2.68
CA TYR A 53 -4.07 8.94 -2.87
C TYR A 53 -3.42 8.51 -4.19
N ASP A 54 -2.91 7.29 -4.19
CA ASP A 54 -2.43 6.53 -5.33
C ASP A 54 -3.39 5.37 -5.61
N PHE A 55 -3.25 4.74 -6.77
CA PHE A 55 -4.10 3.62 -7.17
C PHE A 55 -3.29 2.32 -7.20
N ASN A 56 -3.83 1.27 -6.58
CA ASN A 56 -3.27 -0.06 -6.74
C ASN A 56 -3.68 -0.62 -8.11
N LEU A 57 -2.79 -0.52 -9.09
CA LEU A 57 -3.02 -0.97 -10.46
C LEU A 57 -3.32 -2.46 -10.53
N TYR A 58 -2.72 -3.29 -9.67
CA TYR A 58 -3.00 -4.73 -9.63
C TYR A 58 -4.48 -5.02 -9.46
N ARG A 59 -5.15 -4.26 -8.58
CA ARG A 59 -6.59 -4.38 -8.31
C ARG A 59 -7.43 -3.85 -9.47
N LEU A 60 -6.93 -2.85 -10.19
CA LEU A 60 -7.59 -2.31 -11.38
C LEU A 60 -7.63 -3.36 -12.51
N VAL A 61 -6.52 -4.10 -12.72
CA VAL A 61 -6.48 -5.21 -13.69
C VAL A 61 -7.07 -6.52 -13.16
N HIS A 62 -7.13 -6.74 -11.84
CA HIS A 62 -7.67 -7.95 -11.21
C HIS A 62 -8.79 -7.64 -10.21
N PRO A 63 -9.97 -7.17 -10.66
CA PRO A 63 -11.06 -6.76 -9.79
C PRO A 63 -11.66 -7.90 -8.93
N GLY A 64 -11.42 -9.16 -9.30
CA GLY A 64 -11.90 -10.35 -8.58
C GLY A 64 -10.84 -11.08 -7.75
N ALA A 65 -9.58 -10.62 -7.74
CA ALA A 65 -8.54 -11.25 -6.95
C ALA A 65 -8.85 -11.04 -5.46
N LYS A 66 -9.13 -12.11 -4.72
CA LYS A 66 -9.30 -12.00 -3.27
C LYS A 66 -7.93 -11.70 -2.66
N PRO A 67 -7.81 -10.74 -1.72
CA PRO A 67 -6.56 -10.60 -0.99
C PRO A 67 -6.26 -11.96 -0.36
N GLU A 68 -5.07 -12.50 -0.63
CA GLU A 68 -4.59 -13.64 0.14
C GLU A 68 -4.55 -13.14 1.58
N LYS A 69 -5.48 -13.63 2.40
CA LYS A 69 -5.58 -13.19 3.80
C LYS A 69 -4.19 -13.41 4.40
N PRO A 70 -3.58 -12.40 5.07
CA PRO A 70 -2.36 -12.65 5.81
C PRO A 70 -2.72 -13.79 6.76
N SER A 71 -2.06 -14.92 6.58
CA SER A 71 -2.24 -16.10 7.40
C SER A 71 -2.18 -15.65 8.85
N GLU A 72 -3.34 -15.70 9.50
CA GLU A 72 -3.53 -15.50 10.92
C GLU A 72 -2.71 -16.59 11.60
N GLN A 73 -1.44 -16.29 11.87
CA GLN A 73 -0.54 -17.16 12.59
C GLN A 73 -1.04 -17.20 14.03
N GLN A 74 -1.51 -18.38 14.41
CA GLN A 74 -1.91 -18.80 15.76
C GLN A 74 -0.80 -18.56 16.79
#